data_AF-A0A0J0XG16-F1
#
_entry.id   AF-A0A0J0XG16-F1
#
_cell.length_a   1.000
_cell.length_b   1.000
_cell.length_c   1.000
_cell.angle_alpha   90.00
_cell.angle_beta   90.00
_cell.angle_gamma   90.00
#
_symmetry.space_group_name_H-M   'P 1'
#
loop_
_entity.id
_entity.type
_entity.pdbx_description
1 polymer ?
#
loop_
_entity_poly.entity_id
_entity_poly.type
_entity_poly.pdbx_seq_one_letter_code
_entity_poly.pdbx_strand_id
1 'polypeptide(L)'
;RKRRNIVLLLDGTGKEFCDKNSNLIKLHTVLKADEDQFLYYSSGLGEFRWAVKDRQTHANTQVLSCRPALALRNFDDFVCDAYAYLMDYYTPGDHVFIFGYSRGAY
;
A
#
# COMPACT_ATOMS: atom_id res chain seq x y z
N ARG A 1 -6.50 -16.95 19.42
CA ARG A 1 -6.16 -16.61 18.02
C ARG A 1 -4.73 -16.12 18.01
N LYS A 2 -3.89 -16.51 17.04
CA LYS A 2 -2.52 -15.97 16.91
C LYS A 2 -2.63 -14.47 16.57
N ARG A 3 -1.77 -13.63 17.17
CA ARG A 3 -1.74 -12.20 16.87
C ARG A 3 -1.15 -12.01 15.47
N ARG A 4 -1.79 -11.17 14.66
CA ARG A 4 -1.40 -10.93 13.28
C ARG A 4 -0.81 -9.51 13.17
N ASN A 5 0.03 -9.31 12.17
CA ASN A 5 0.64 -8.04 11.85
C ASN A 5 -0.16 -7.37 10.74
N ILE A 6 -0.49 -6.10 10.90
CA ILE A 6 -1.08 -5.26 9.86
C ILE A 6 -0.11 -4.10 9.62
N VAL A 7 0.44 -4.02 8.41
CA VAL A 7 1.42 -3.00 8.03
C VAL A 7 0.79 -2.07 7.02
N LEU A 8 0.67 -0.79 7.38
CA LEU A 8 0.22 0.28 6.51
C LEU A 8 1.42 1.06 5.99
N LEU A 9 1.55 1.17 4.68
CA LEU A 9 2.59 1.91 3.97
C LEU A 9 1.93 3.07 3.21
N LEU A 10 2.08 4.28 3.74
CA LEU A 10 1.38 5.49 3.32
C LEU A 10 2.34 6.44 2.59
N ASP A 11 2.35 6.37 1.26
CA ASP A 11 3.30 7.07 0.41
C ASP A 11 2.74 8.40 -0.12
N GLY A 12 3.32 9.53 0.28
CA GLY A 12 2.79 10.86 -0.02
C GLY A 12 3.09 11.39 -1.43
N THR A 13 4.00 10.78 -2.19
CA THR A 13 4.61 11.45 -3.35
C THR A 13 3.83 11.34 -4.66
N GLY A 14 3.54 12.53 -5.22
CA GLY A 14 2.78 12.74 -6.45
C GLY A 14 3.57 12.85 -7.75
N LYS A 15 4.90 12.78 -7.72
CA LYS A 15 5.72 13.21 -8.87
C LYS A 15 6.88 12.29 -9.27
N GLU A 16 7.22 11.26 -8.50
CA GLU A 16 8.52 10.59 -8.68
C GLU A 16 8.46 9.10 -9.07
N PHE A 17 7.27 8.53 -9.33
CA PHE A 17 7.16 7.16 -9.84
C PHE A 17 7.77 6.94 -11.23
N CYS A 18 8.20 8.01 -11.92
CA CYS A 18 8.92 7.89 -13.18
C CYS A 18 10.45 7.85 -13.01
N ASP A 19 11.04 8.41 -11.94
CA ASP A 19 12.50 8.52 -11.83
C ASP A 19 13.10 7.99 -10.50
N LYS A 20 12.36 7.99 -9.37
CA LYS A 20 12.88 7.54 -8.06
C LYS A 20 11.82 6.87 -7.18
N ASN A 21 12.08 5.62 -6.81
CA ASN A 21 11.26 4.86 -5.86
C ASN A 21 11.42 5.39 -4.43
N SER A 22 10.29 5.66 -3.74
CA SER A 22 10.28 5.97 -2.31
C SER A 22 10.82 4.81 -1.46
N ASN A 23 11.22 5.08 -0.23
CA ASN A 23 11.61 4.01 0.69
C ASN A 23 10.43 3.11 1.06
N LEU A 24 9.19 3.60 0.97
CA LEU A 24 8.00 2.79 1.26
C LEU A 24 7.71 1.77 0.18
N ILE A 25 7.85 2.12 -1.10
CA ILE A 25 7.71 1.12 -2.17
C ILE A 25 8.84 0.09 -2.11
N LYS A 26 10.08 0.50 -1.79
CA LYS A 26 11.18 -0.44 -1.55
C LYS A 26 10.86 -1.37 -0.38
N LEU A 27 10.37 -0.83 0.73
CA LEU A 27 9.96 -1.63 1.88
C LEU A 27 8.84 -2.60 1.51
N HIS A 28 7.82 -2.15 0.78
CA HIS A 28 6.75 -3.00 0.27
C HIS A 28 7.28 -4.17 -0.58
N THR A 29 8.28 -3.95 -1.44
CA THR A 29 8.86 -5.03 -2.26
C THR A 29 9.63 -6.08 -1.46
N VAL A 30 10.13 -5.74 -0.28
CA VAL A 30 10.92 -6.65 0.58
C VAL A 30 10.03 -7.33 1.63
N LEU A 31 8.94 -6.68 2.04
CA LEU A 31 7.97 -7.25 2.96
C LEU A 31 7.19 -8.40 2.30
N LYS A 32 7.06 -9.50 3.04
CA LYS A 32 6.31 -10.68 2.60
C LYS A 32 4.93 -10.69 3.26
N ALA A 33 3.87 -10.72 2.45
CA ALA A 33 2.53 -10.98 2.95
C ALA A 33 2.36 -12.48 3.28
N ASP A 34 1.61 -12.76 4.35
CA ASP A 34 1.38 -14.10 4.93
C ASP A 34 -0.03 -14.14 5.57
N GLU A 35 -0.51 -15.31 5.98
CA GLU A 35 -1.75 -15.52 6.75
C GLU A 35 -1.77 -14.69 8.05
N ASP A 36 -0.61 -14.46 8.65
CA ASP A 36 -0.44 -13.66 9.86
C ASP A 36 0.14 -12.26 9.59
N GLN A 37 0.37 -11.85 8.34
CA GLN A 37 0.94 -10.53 8.01
C GLN A 37 0.24 -9.90 6.80
N PHE A 38 -0.59 -8.90 7.09
CA PHE A 38 -1.32 -8.12 6.11
C PHE A 38 -0.55 -6.85 5.74
N LEU A 39 -0.43 -6.58 4.45
CA LEU A 39 0.26 -5.42 3.91
C LEU A 39 -0.74 -4.55 3.14
N TYR A 40 -0.78 -3.26 3.46
CA TYR A 40 -1.52 -2.25 2.74
C TYR A 40 -0.55 -1.19 2.25
N TYR A 41 -0.57 -0.89 0.95
CA TYR A 41 0.20 0.18 0.35
C TYR A 41 -0.75 1.15 -0.36
N SER A 42 -0.65 2.42 -0.02
CA SER A 42 -1.40 3.49 -0.66
C SER A 42 -0.44 4.55 -1.17
N SER A 43 -0.58 4.90 -2.44
CA SER A 43 0.09 6.06 -3.02
C SER A 43 -0.85 7.26 -2.99
N GLY A 44 -0.34 8.42 -2.63
CA GLY A 44 -1.07 9.70 -2.61
C GLY A 44 -1.52 10.19 -4.00
N LEU A 45 -1.37 9.39 -5.05
CA LEU A 45 -1.77 9.68 -6.43
C LEU A 45 -3.06 8.96 -6.87
N GLY A 46 -3.65 8.16 -5.99
CA GLY A 46 -4.75 7.29 -6.37
C GLY A 46 -4.29 5.86 -6.68
N GLU A 47 -5.27 4.98 -6.69
CA GLU A 47 -5.17 3.53 -6.62
C GLU A 47 -4.15 2.92 -7.62
N PHE A 48 -3.05 2.36 -7.09
CA PHE A 48 -2.30 1.36 -7.84
C PHE A 48 -3.05 0.04 -7.76
N ARG A 49 -3.85 -0.26 -8.78
CA ARG A 49 -4.44 -1.59 -8.93
C ARG A 49 -3.34 -2.56 -9.36
N TRP A 50 -2.83 -3.35 -8.43
CA TRP A 50 -2.12 -4.57 -8.77
C TRP A 50 -3.15 -5.55 -9.33
N ALA A 51 -3.10 -5.83 -10.62
CA ALA A 51 -3.89 -6.91 -11.20
C ALA A 51 -3.32 -8.24 -10.67
N VAL A 52 -4.04 -8.92 -9.77
CA VAL A 52 -3.72 -10.33 -9.47
C VAL A 52 -4.41 -11.23 -10.48
N LYS A 53 -3.56 -12.07 -11.10
CA LYS A 53 -3.81 -13.28 -11.87
C LYS A 53 -4.48 -13.12 -13.25
N ASP A 54 -3.63 -13.24 -14.28
CA ASP A 54 -3.93 -14.19 -15.34
C ASP A 54 -3.82 -15.62 -14.75
N ARG A 55 -4.86 -16.44 -14.94
CA ARG A 55 -4.97 -17.80 -14.38
C ARG A 55 -4.13 -18.83 -15.16
N GLN A 56 -3.39 -18.43 -16.19
CA GLN A 56 -2.83 -19.37 -17.17
C GLN A 56 -1.31 -19.49 -17.16
N THR A 57 -0.58 -18.56 -16.54
CA THR A 57 0.87 -18.64 -16.45
C THR A 57 1.29 -18.45 -14.99
N HIS A 58 2.02 -19.41 -14.42
CA HIS A 58 2.58 -19.33 -13.07
C HIS A 58 3.68 -18.26 -12.93
N ALA A 59 3.61 -17.17 -13.68
CA ALA A 59 4.55 -16.06 -13.67
C ALA A 59 3.98 -14.92 -12.83
N ASN A 60 4.64 -14.62 -11.72
CA ASN A 60 4.35 -13.49 -10.85
C ASN A 60 4.84 -12.19 -11.53
N THR A 61 4.18 -11.78 -12.61
CA THR A 61 4.52 -10.55 -13.33
C THR A 61 3.91 -9.35 -12.63
N GLN A 62 4.67 -8.78 -11.69
CA GLN A 62 4.36 -7.49 -11.09
C GLN A 62 4.60 -6.39 -12.13
N VAL A 63 3.61 -6.12 -12.98
CA VAL A 63 3.67 -5.00 -13.92
C VAL A 63 3.17 -3.75 -13.21
N LEU A 64 4.09 -2.93 -12.73
CA LEU A 64 3.79 -1.56 -12.32
C LEU A 64 3.49 -0.73 -13.58
N SER A 65 2.23 -0.35 -13.78
CA SER A 65 1.88 0.66 -14.78
C SER A 65 1.55 1.98 -14.07
N CYS A 66 2.52 2.90 -14.08
CA CYS A 66 2.34 4.26 -13.57
C CYS A 66 1.68 5.10 -14.67
N ARG A 67 0.36 5.33 -14.59
CA ARG A 67 -0.27 6.41 -15.36
C ARG A 67 -0.14 7.68 -14.53
N PRO A 68 0.44 8.78 -15.05
CA PRO A 68 0.46 10.05 -14.33
C PRO A 68 -0.98 10.58 -14.23
N ALA A 69 -1.67 10.21 -13.16
CA ALA A 69 -2.98 10.75 -12.86
C ALA A 69 -2.78 12.19 -12.39
N LEU A 70 -3.25 13.14 -13.20
CA LEU A 70 -3.37 14.56 -12.85
C LEU A 70 -4.29 14.85 -11.64
N ALA A 71 -4.74 13.82 -10.93
CA ALA A 71 -5.59 13.95 -9.75
C ALA A 71 -4.72 13.77 -8.49
N LEU A 72 -4.36 14.87 -7.82
CA LEU A 72 -4.02 14.78 -6.41
C LEU A 72 -5.27 14.28 -5.69
N ARG A 73 -5.22 13.05 -5.18
CA ARG A 73 -6.22 12.57 -4.24
C ARG A 73 -6.20 13.45 -2.99
N ASN A 74 -7.39 13.78 -2.46
CA ASN A 74 -7.49 14.56 -1.23
C ASN A 74 -6.84 13.79 -0.07
N PHE A 75 -6.20 14.52 0.83
CA PHE A 75 -5.57 13.92 2.01
C PHE A 75 -6.61 13.20 2.89
N ASP A 76 -7.82 13.75 3.00
CA ASP A 76 -8.90 13.14 3.77
C ASP A 76 -9.28 11.77 3.22
N ASP A 77 -9.49 11.65 1.91
CA ASP A 77 -9.77 10.36 1.26
C ASP A 77 -8.63 9.37 1.50
N PHE A 78 -7.38 9.84 1.49
CA PHE A 78 -6.18 9.04 1.76
C PHE A 78 -6.18 8.43 3.17
N VAL A 79 -6.52 9.24 4.19
CA VAL A 79 -6.64 8.75 5.57
C VAL A 79 -7.85 7.82 5.71
N CYS A 80 -8.99 8.16 5.09
CA CYS A 80 -10.21 7.37 5.16
C CYS A 80 -10.02 5.95 4.62
N ASP A 81 -9.34 5.74 3.49
CA ASP A 81 -9.14 4.38 2.96
C ASP A 81 -8.19 3.54 3.83
N ALA A 82 -7.12 4.15 4.35
CA ALA A 82 -6.21 3.45 5.27
C ALA A 82 -6.95 3.02 6.53
N TYR A 83 -7.85 3.88 7.01
CA TYR A 83 -8.70 3.58 8.15
C TYR A 83 -9.76 2.52 7.83
N ALA A 84 -10.39 2.57 6.66
CA ALA A 84 -11.32 1.55 6.19
C ALA A 84 -10.64 0.17 6.11
N TYR A 85 -9.41 0.11 5.60
CA TYR A 85 -8.63 -1.12 5.60
C TYR A 85 -8.40 -1.65 7.02
N LEU A 86 -8.09 -0.78 7.98
CA LEU A 86 -8.00 -1.22 9.38
C LEU A 86 -9.32 -1.76 9.89
N MET A 87 -10.45 -1.11 9.60
CA MET A 87 -11.78 -1.58 10.02
C MET A 87 -12.09 -2.99 9.50
N ASP A 88 -11.73 -3.28 8.25
CA ASP A 88 -12.06 -4.54 7.60
C ASP A 88 -11.21 -5.71 8.09
N TYR A 89 -9.93 -5.46 8.44
CA TYR A 89 -8.96 -6.53 8.70
C TYR A 89 -8.53 -6.66 10.17
N TYR A 90 -8.67 -5.61 10.97
CA TYR A 90 -8.25 -5.60 12.36
C TYR A 90 -9.11 -6.53 13.23
N THR A 91 -8.44 -7.35 14.03
CA THR A 91 -9.06 -8.04 15.15
C THR A 91 -8.40 -7.63 16.47
N PRO A 92 -9.15 -7.59 17.58
CA PRO A 92 -8.59 -7.22 18.89
C PRO A 92 -7.33 -8.03 19.23
N GLY A 93 -6.23 -7.32 19.44
CA GLY A 93 -4.92 -7.90 19.76
C GLY A 93 -3.94 -8.03 18.59
N ASP A 94 -4.33 -7.65 17.36
CA ASP A 94 -3.40 -7.52 16.24
C ASP A 94 -2.43 -6.36 16.44
N HIS A 95 -1.25 -6.47 15.83
CA HIS A 95 -0.22 -5.46 15.83
C HIS A 95 -0.37 -4.58 14.59
N VAL A 96 -0.47 -3.25 14.79
CA VAL A 96 -0.56 -2.29 13.69
C VAL A 96 0.75 -1.53 13.57
N PHE A 97 1.37 -1.58 12.39
CA PHE A 97 2.58 -0.86 12.04
C PHE A 97 2.24 0.15 10.94
N ILE A 98 2.59 1.42 11.12
CA ILE A 98 2.30 2.47 10.16
C ILE A 98 3.61 3.13 9.74
N PHE A 99 3.86 3.18 8.44
CA PHE A 99 5.01 3.85 7.85
C PHE A 99 4.51 4.88 6.84
N GLY A 100 4.89 6.14 7.07
CA GLY A 100 4.50 7.25 6.21
C GLY A 100 5.71 7.91 5.54
N TYR A 101 5.51 8.46 4.34
CA TYR A 101 6.51 9.27 3.65
C TYR A 101 5.89 10.57 3.12
N SER A 102 6.57 11.70 3.34
CA SER A 102 6.13 13.04 2.93
C SER A 102 4.69 13.32 3.42
N ARG A 103 3.75 13.66 2.53
CA ARG A 103 2.33 13.85 2.86
C ARG A 103 1.68 12.63 3.53
N GLY A 104 2.16 11.41 3.28
CA GLY A 104 1.64 10.22 3.96
C GLY A 104 2.21 9.98 5.36
N ALA A 105 3.18 10.79 5.80
CA ALA A 105 3.69 10.80 7.18
C ALA A 105 2.99 11.81 8.08
N TYR A 106 2.28 12.77 7.47
CA TYR A 106 1.39 13.68 8.17
C TYR A 106 0.09 12.94 8.51
#